data_AF-A0A6J8CFU1-F1
#
_entry.id   AF-A0A6J8CFU1-F1
#
_cell.length_a   1.000
_cell.length_b   1.000
_cell.length_c   1.000
_cell.angle_alpha   90.00
_cell.angle_beta   90.00
_cell.angle_gamma   90.00
#
_symmetry.space_group_name_H-M   'P 1'
#
loop_
_entity.id
_entity.type
_entity.pdbx_description
1 polymer ?
#
loop_
_entity_poly.entity_id
_entity_poly.type
_entity_poly.pdbx_seq_one_letter_code
_entity_poly.pdbx_strand_id
1 'polypeptide(L)'
;MLILLVVLLCGAVKVDGAAQSGCTYVDTDGSARGVYECDYPSVSLPLTYSSFSSPIPQRMKIYNVHGQLPASNPTSTFSGFSGMGTLDPDYPASLEIRCSAGGTLLLFAGTFTGMSYLQELSIINCVISSGFTSSAFSAIGSLNYFLVYGGSLATLANDAFTGLDIQKLSSVPDPKGELAMIGVTLPSTTLPQGLFVLTD
;
A
#
# COMPACT_ATOMS: atom_id res chain seq x y z
N MET A 1 53.68 -9.05 31.19
CA MET A 1 53.16 -8.54 29.91
C MET A 1 51.77 -9.15 29.72
N LEU A 2 50.72 -8.40 30.03
CA LEU A 2 49.34 -8.90 30.06
C LEU A 2 48.68 -8.58 28.71
N ILE A 3 48.27 -9.61 27.97
CA ILE A 3 47.55 -9.45 26.70
C ILE A 3 46.07 -9.26 27.03
N LEU A 4 45.55 -8.05 26.79
CA LEU A 4 44.13 -7.74 26.91
C LEU A 4 43.43 -8.10 25.60
N LEU A 5 42.74 -9.23 25.57
CA LEU A 5 41.92 -9.67 24.44
C LEU A 5 40.58 -8.90 24.49
N VAL A 6 40.46 -7.84 23.69
CA VAL A 6 39.18 -7.12 23.51
C VAL A 6 38.31 -7.94 22.55
N VAL A 7 37.35 -8.68 23.10
CA VAL A 7 36.31 -9.36 22.33
C VAL A 7 35.31 -8.30 21.89
N LEU A 8 35.39 -7.87 20.63
CA LEU A 8 34.38 -7.04 19.99
C LEU A 8 33.13 -7.92 19.75
N LEU A 9 32.15 -7.87 20.66
CA LEU A 9 30.82 -8.39 20.37
C LEU A 9 30.17 -7.46 19.34
N CYS A 10 30.21 -7.83 18.07
CA CYS A 10 29.29 -7.33 17.05
C CYS A 10 27.88 -7.84 17.38
N GLY A 11 27.23 -7.23 18.37
CA GLY A 11 25.78 -7.35 18.52
C GLY A 11 25.14 -6.66 17.32
N ALA A 12 24.37 -7.40 16.53
CA ALA A 12 23.50 -6.80 15.53
C ALA A 12 22.54 -5.84 16.26
N VAL A 13 22.75 -4.53 16.09
CA VAL A 13 21.83 -3.52 16.58
C VAL A 13 20.57 -3.69 15.76
N LYS A 14 19.53 -4.28 16.35
CA LYS A 14 18.19 -4.20 15.78
C LYS A 14 17.79 -2.73 15.83
N VAL A 15 17.61 -2.12 14.65
CA VAL A 15 17.07 -0.77 14.57
C VAL A 15 15.57 -0.90 14.81
N ASP A 16 15.13 -0.68 16.04
CA ASP A 16 13.70 -0.62 16.33
C ASP A 16 13.15 0.70 15.74
N GLY A 17 12.58 0.62 14.54
CA GLY A 17 11.89 1.74 13.92
C GLY A 17 10.65 2.12 14.75
N ALA A 18 10.46 3.40 15.03
CA ALA A 18 9.22 3.87 15.63
C ALA A 18 8.09 3.74 14.62
N ALA A 19 6.89 3.43 15.11
CA ALA A 19 5.69 3.25 14.31
C ALA A 19 4.49 3.85 15.05
N GLN A 20 3.45 4.21 14.30
CA GLN A 20 2.14 4.54 14.85
C GLN A 20 1.57 3.37 15.66
N SER A 21 0.72 3.66 16.65
CA SER A 21 -0.04 2.61 17.35
C SER A 21 -0.74 1.69 16.36
N GLY A 22 -0.60 0.38 16.57
CA GLY A 22 -1.14 -0.66 15.69
C GLY A 22 -0.24 -1.03 14.51
N CYS A 23 0.86 -0.32 14.29
CA CYS A 23 1.88 -0.65 13.29
C CYS A 23 3.16 -1.16 13.97
N THR A 24 3.87 -2.06 13.30
CA THR A 24 5.16 -2.61 13.77
C THR A 24 6.14 -2.66 12.61
N TYR A 25 7.37 -2.23 12.87
CA TYR A 25 8.49 -2.40 11.93
C TYR A 25 8.89 -3.87 11.90
N VAL A 26 8.96 -4.46 10.71
CA VAL A 26 9.35 -5.85 10.52
C VAL A 26 10.72 -5.88 9.87
N ASP A 27 11.74 -6.25 10.65
CA ASP A 27 13.10 -6.50 10.18
C ASP A 27 13.48 -7.96 10.42
N THR A 28 13.09 -8.83 9.49
CA THR A 28 13.32 -10.26 9.64
C THR A 28 14.77 -10.67 9.39
N ASP A 29 15.57 -9.88 8.68
CA ASP A 29 16.95 -10.26 8.25
C ASP A 29 17.75 -9.15 7.53
N GLY A 30 17.35 -7.87 7.58
CA GLY A 30 17.96 -6.80 6.79
C GLY A 30 17.45 -6.69 5.34
N SER A 31 16.58 -7.61 4.88
CA SER A 31 15.92 -7.56 3.56
C SER A 31 14.55 -6.85 3.61
N ALA A 32 14.00 -6.69 4.81
CA ALA A 32 12.71 -6.05 5.07
C ALA A 32 12.82 -4.55 5.43
N ARG A 33 13.89 -3.87 4.97
CA ARG A 33 14.12 -2.43 5.19
C ARG A 33 12.88 -1.59 4.84
N GLY A 34 12.37 -0.85 5.82
CA GLY A 34 11.21 0.03 5.62
C GLY A 34 9.87 -0.69 5.46
N VAL A 35 9.76 -1.97 5.85
CA VAL A 35 8.48 -2.70 5.90
C VAL A 35 7.78 -2.47 7.24
N TYR A 36 6.57 -1.94 7.18
CA TYR A 36 5.68 -1.79 8.33
C TYR A 36 4.42 -2.62 8.15
N GLU A 37 4.07 -3.40 9.16
CA GLU A 37 2.82 -4.14 9.22
C GLU A 37 1.88 -3.51 10.24
N CYS A 38 0.69 -3.12 9.79
CA CYS A 38 -0.33 -2.44 10.57
C CYS A 38 -1.58 -3.32 10.72
N ASP A 39 -1.93 -3.66 11.94
CA ASP A 39 -3.16 -4.38 12.26
C ASP A 39 -4.34 -3.41 12.27
N TYR A 40 -5.24 -3.53 11.30
CA TYR A 40 -6.34 -2.57 11.11
C TYR A 40 -7.22 -2.35 12.37
N PRO A 41 -7.60 -3.38 13.14
CA PRO A 41 -8.34 -3.18 14.39
C PRO A 41 -7.59 -2.37 15.46
N SER A 42 -6.26 -2.33 15.38
CA SER A 42 -5.38 -1.72 16.38
C SER A 42 -4.78 -0.39 15.92
N VAL A 43 -4.91 -0.06 14.63
CA VAL A 43 -4.30 1.12 14.02
C VAL A 43 -5.13 2.37 14.29
N SER A 44 -4.48 3.43 14.74
CA SER A 44 -5.12 4.75 14.76
C SER A 44 -5.13 5.30 13.33
N LEU A 45 -6.26 5.77 12.82
CA LEU A 45 -6.34 6.43 11.50
C LEU A 45 -6.64 7.93 11.68
N PRO A 46 -6.14 8.82 10.78
CA PRO A 46 -5.30 8.51 9.62
C PRO A 46 -3.88 8.12 10.01
N LEU A 47 -3.22 7.39 9.12
CA LEU A 47 -1.79 7.19 9.23
C LEU A 47 -1.06 8.47 8.79
N THR A 48 -0.03 8.86 9.53
CA THR A 48 0.77 10.05 9.24
C THR A 48 2.22 9.67 9.09
N TYR A 49 2.90 10.11 8.03
CA TYR A 49 4.31 9.76 7.80
C TYR A 49 5.23 10.08 8.98
N SER A 50 4.99 11.19 9.69
CA SER A 50 5.80 11.61 10.83
C SER A 50 5.70 10.72 12.08
N SER A 51 4.75 9.79 12.15
CA SER A 51 4.65 8.80 13.23
C SER A 51 5.53 7.57 13.02
N PHE A 52 6.22 7.49 11.87
CA PHE A 52 7.17 6.45 11.53
C PHE A 52 8.59 7.02 11.58
N SER A 53 9.54 6.28 12.13
CA SER A 53 10.96 6.67 12.18
C SER A 53 11.86 5.63 11.53
N SER A 54 13.11 6.02 11.22
CA SER A 54 14.07 5.26 10.42
C SER A 54 14.05 3.74 10.66
N PRO A 55 13.83 2.92 9.61
CA PRO A 55 13.67 3.32 8.20
C PRO A 55 12.29 3.93 7.87
N ILE A 56 12.23 4.82 6.88
CA ILE A 56 10.95 5.39 6.43
C ILE A 56 9.97 4.31 5.95
N PRO A 57 8.65 4.49 6.12
CA PRO A 57 7.64 3.47 5.80
C PRO A 57 7.36 3.41 4.29
N GLN A 58 8.37 3.07 3.50
CA GLN A 58 8.26 2.92 2.04
C GLN A 58 7.40 1.71 1.65
N ARG A 59 7.38 0.66 2.48
CA ARG A 59 6.63 -0.57 2.24
C ARG A 59 5.67 -0.79 3.40
N MET A 60 4.38 -0.81 3.12
CA MET A 60 3.35 -0.92 4.15
C MET A 60 2.38 -2.04 3.85
N LYS A 61 2.03 -2.82 4.88
CA LYS A 61 0.96 -3.80 4.82
C LYS A 61 -0.05 -3.49 5.90
N ILE A 62 -1.31 -3.29 5.52
CA ILE A 62 -2.43 -3.18 6.45
C ILE A 62 -3.21 -4.47 6.38
N TYR A 63 -3.30 -5.20 7.49
CA TYR A 63 -3.95 -6.52 7.53
C TYR A 63 -5.14 -6.54 8.48
N ASN A 64 -5.92 -7.63 8.44
CA ASN A 64 -7.19 -7.80 9.17
C ASN A 64 -8.22 -6.70 8.88
N VAL A 65 -8.19 -6.11 7.68
CA VAL A 65 -9.13 -5.06 7.33
C VAL A 65 -10.56 -5.60 7.32
N HIS A 66 -11.44 -4.91 8.04
CA HIS A 66 -12.89 -5.13 8.05
C HIS A 66 -13.57 -3.79 8.34
N GLY A 67 -13.89 -3.04 7.28
CA GLY A 67 -14.54 -1.75 7.37
C GLY A 67 -13.97 -0.72 6.41
N GLN A 68 -13.84 0.50 6.91
CA GLN A 68 -13.52 1.68 6.11
C GLN A 68 -12.11 2.18 6.39
N LEU A 69 -11.31 2.35 5.34
CA LEU A 69 -10.18 3.27 5.36
C LEU A 69 -10.78 4.69 5.23
N PRO A 70 -10.81 5.53 6.29
CA PRO A 70 -11.48 6.83 6.27
C PRO A 70 -11.07 7.68 5.07
N ALA A 71 -12.04 8.33 4.44
CA ALA A 71 -11.85 9.08 3.20
C ALA A 71 -12.46 10.49 3.24
N SER A 72 -12.89 10.96 4.41
CA SER A 72 -13.51 12.27 4.55
C SER A 72 -12.69 13.19 5.45
N ASN A 73 -12.66 14.45 5.05
CA ASN A 73 -12.11 15.58 5.80
C ASN A 73 -12.47 15.48 7.31
N PRO A 74 -11.52 15.74 8.21
CA PRO A 74 -10.19 16.28 7.90
C PRO A 74 -9.19 15.26 7.36
N THR A 75 -9.53 13.97 7.27
CA THR A 75 -8.52 12.91 7.16
C THR A 75 -8.88 11.85 6.12
N SER A 76 -8.21 11.90 4.96
CA SER A 76 -7.99 10.71 4.16
C SER A 76 -6.99 9.80 4.88
N THR A 77 -7.18 8.49 4.83
CA THR A 77 -6.36 7.49 5.52
C THR A 77 -4.86 7.74 5.40
N PHE A 78 -4.43 8.22 4.23
CA PHE A 78 -3.02 8.45 3.91
C PHE A 78 -2.66 9.92 3.67
N SER A 79 -3.52 10.89 3.99
CA SER A 79 -3.24 12.32 3.68
C SER A 79 -1.96 12.83 4.35
N GLY A 80 -1.52 12.20 5.44
CA GLY A 80 -0.28 12.51 6.12
C GLY A 80 0.99 11.96 5.46
N PHE A 81 0.90 11.32 4.29
CA PHE A 81 2.05 10.74 3.58
C PHE A 81 2.63 11.61 2.46
N SER A 82 2.03 12.77 2.18
CA SER A 82 2.51 13.71 1.15
C SER A 82 3.95 14.20 1.37
N GLY A 83 4.48 14.08 2.60
CA GLY A 83 5.85 14.44 2.96
C GLY A 83 6.86 13.29 2.87
N MET A 84 6.54 12.17 2.20
CA MET A 84 7.50 11.07 2.07
C MET A 84 8.79 11.53 1.39
N GLY A 85 9.93 11.17 1.99
CA GLY A 85 11.26 11.54 1.52
C GLY A 85 11.76 10.67 0.37
N THR A 86 13.08 10.68 0.16
CA THR A 86 13.75 9.88 -0.86
C THR A 86 13.49 8.39 -0.67
N LEU A 87 13.00 7.73 -1.72
CA LEU A 87 12.78 6.28 -1.75
C LEU A 87 14.12 5.53 -1.91
N ASP A 88 14.22 4.38 -1.25
CA ASP A 88 15.27 3.38 -1.49
C ASP A 88 15.03 2.73 -2.87
N PRO A 89 15.94 2.89 -3.84
CA PRO A 89 15.74 2.39 -5.21
C PRO A 89 15.78 0.86 -5.31
N ASP A 90 16.29 0.15 -4.29
CA ASP A 90 16.36 -1.31 -4.28
C ASP A 90 15.00 -1.96 -3.97
N TYR A 91 14.00 -1.15 -3.58
CA TYR A 91 12.66 -1.62 -3.24
C TYR A 91 11.59 -0.73 -3.87
N PRO A 92 10.46 -1.27 -4.35
CA PRO A 92 9.33 -0.44 -4.73
C PRO A 92 8.66 0.15 -3.47
N ALA A 93 8.16 1.39 -3.57
CA ALA A 93 7.20 1.91 -2.62
C ALA A 93 5.87 1.16 -2.79
N SER A 94 5.45 0.44 -1.76
CA SER A 94 4.36 -0.54 -1.87
C SER A 94 3.34 -0.41 -0.75
N LEU A 95 2.06 -0.59 -1.08
CA LEU A 95 0.96 -0.69 -0.14
C LEU A 95 0.19 -1.98 -0.40
N GLU A 96 0.13 -2.83 0.61
CA GLU A 96 -0.74 -4.01 0.63
C GLU A 96 -1.89 -3.78 1.61
N ILE A 97 -3.12 -4.02 1.18
CA ILE A 97 -4.31 -3.99 2.00
C ILE A 97 -4.90 -5.40 1.98
N ARG A 98 -4.90 -6.07 3.13
CA ARG A 98 -5.41 -7.44 3.27
C ARG A 98 -6.57 -7.46 4.24
N CYS A 99 -7.72 -7.93 3.75
CA CYS A 99 -8.89 -8.09 4.58
C CYS A 99 -8.83 -9.38 5.40
N SER A 100 -9.53 -9.37 6.54
CA SER A 100 -9.85 -10.61 7.26
C SER A 100 -10.79 -11.48 6.42
N ALA A 101 -11.03 -12.73 6.81
CA ALA A 101 -11.94 -13.61 6.05
C ALA A 101 -13.35 -12.99 5.95
N GLY A 102 -13.80 -12.72 4.72
CA GLY A 102 -15.07 -12.01 4.47
C GLY A 102 -15.02 -10.52 4.85
N GLY A 103 -13.82 -9.97 5.07
CA GLY A 103 -13.61 -8.59 5.45
C GLY A 103 -14.04 -7.62 4.37
N THR A 104 -14.78 -6.59 4.75
CA THR A 104 -15.20 -5.53 3.84
C THR A 104 -14.11 -4.45 3.75
N LEU A 105 -13.97 -3.87 2.56
CA LEU A 105 -13.14 -2.70 2.31
C LEU A 105 -14.01 -1.63 1.65
N LEU A 106 -14.16 -0.50 2.33
CA LEU A 106 -14.78 0.69 1.76
C LEU A 106 -13.69 1.64 1.25
N LEU A 107 -13.66 1.83 -0.08
CA LEU A 107 -12.83 2.80 -0.78
C LEU A 107 -13.69 3.97 -1.27
N PHE A 108 -13.12 5.18 -1.23
CA PHE A 108 -13.75 6.38 -1.79
C PHE A 108 -12.72 7.21 -2.55
N ALA A 109 -13.19 8.17 -3.33
CA ALA A 109 -12.33 9.17 -3.93
C ALA A 109 -11.49 9.86 -2.85
N GLY A 110 -10.17 9.84 -3.03
CA GLY A 110 -9.22 10.46 -2.10
C GLY A 110 -8.76 9.57 -0.94
N THR A 111 -9.17 8.30 -0.82
CA THR A 111 -8.58 7.36 0.15
C THR A 111 -7.05 7.37 0.07
N PHE A 112 -6.50 7.36 -1.15
CA PHE A 112 -5.06 7.37 -1.44
C PHE A 112 -4.43 8.78 -1.55
N THR A 113 -5.12 9.83 -1.10
CA THR A 113 -4.52 11.19 -1.08
C THR A 113 -3.23 11.17 -0.28
N GLY A 114 -2.16 11.77 -0.81
CA GLY A 114 -0.83 11.77 -0.18
C GLY A 114 0.07 10.58 -0.57
N MET A 115 -0.42 9.66 -1.41
CA MET A 115 0.32 8.46 -1.85
C MET A 115 0.81 8.54 -3.30
N SER A 116 1.09 9.73 -3.82
CA SER A 116 1.55 9.91 -5.21
C SER A 116 2.95 9.34 -5.50
N TYR A 117 3.67 8.90 -4.46
CA TYR A 117 4.95 8.21 -4.58
C TYR A 117 4.79 6.69 -4.70
N LEU A 118 3.58 6.16 -4.49
CA LEU A 118 3.32 4.73 -4.47
C LEU A 118 3.63 4.14 -5.85
N GLN A 119 4.39 3.06 -5.89
CA GLN A 119 4.76 2.35 -7.12
C GLN A 119 4.01 1.03 -7.26
N GLU A 120 3.58 0.43 -6.14
CA GLU A 120 2.85 -0.85 -6.15
C GLU A 120 1.67 -0.84 -5.17
N LEU A 121 0.51 -1.31 -5.63
CA LEU A 121 -0.69 -1.47 -4.82
C LEU A 121 -1.19 -2.91 -4.89
N SER A 122 -1.50 -3.51 -3.74
CA SER A 122 -2.12 -4.82 -3.66
C SER A 122 -3.34 -4.78 -2.74
N ILE A 123 -4.49 -5.28 -3.21
CA ILE A 123 -5.71 -5.43 -2.42
C ILE A 123 -6.07 -6.92 -2.38
N ILE A 124 -6.06 -7.53 -1.20
CA ILE A 124 -6.09 -8.98 -1.04
C ILE A 124 -7.28 -9.42 -0.18
N ASN A 125 -8.06 -10.35 -0.71
CA ASN A 125 -9.19 -11.04 -0.06
C ASN A 125 -10.27 -10.11 0.50
N CYS A 126 -10.48 -8.95 -0.14
CA CYS A 126 -11.45 -7.96 0.32
C CYS A 126 -12.80 -8.06 -0.41
N VAL A 127 -13.87 -7.89 0.35
CA VAL A 127 -15.20 -7.54 -0.19
C VAL A 127 -15.24 -6.02 -0.36
N ILE A 128 -14.95 -5.54 -1.56
CA ILE A 128 -14.92 -4.11 -1.88
C ILE A 128 -16.36 -3.65 -2.10
N SER A 129 -17.06 -3.36 -1.01
CA SER A 129 -18.51 -3.14 -1.00
C SER A 129 -18.93 -1.79 -1.61
N SER A 130 -18.03 -0.79 -1.64
CA SER A 130 -18.25 0.43 -2.43
C SER A 130 -17.97 0.23 -3.93
N GLY A 131 -17.26 -0.86 -4.27
CA GLY A 131 -16.71 -1.09 -5.60
C GLY A 131 -15.54 -0.17 -5.94
N PHE A 132 -15.09 -0.25 -7.19
CA PHE A 132 -14.18 0.73 -7.75
C PHE A 132 -14.98 1.85 -8.38
N THR A 133 -15.19 2.91 -7.59
CA THR A 133 -15.92 4.12 -8.01
C THR A 133 -15.10 4.95 -8.99
N SER A 134 -15.75 5.89 -9.68
CA SER A 134 -15.07 6.85 -10.56
C SER A 134 -13.85 7.46 -9.88
N SER A 135 -12.72 7.47 -10.59
CA SER A 135 -11.47 8.12 -10.16
C SER A 135 -10.95 7.67 -8.78
N ALA A 136 -11.31 6.45 -8.33
CA ALA A 136 -10.96 5.93 -7.00
C ALA A 136 -9.44 5.96 -6.72
N PHE A 137 -8.64 5.87 -7.78
CA PHE A 137 -7.18 5.78 -7.71
C PHE A 137 -6.45 7.02 -8.24
N SER A 138 -7.18 8.07 -8.62
CA SER A 138 -6.61 9.26 -9.30
C SER A 138 -5.53 10.00 -8.49
N ALA A 139 -5.52 9.85 -7.16
CA ALA A 139 -4.51 10.46 -6.28
C ALA A 139 -3.14 9.77 -6.35
N ILE A 140 -3.05 8.57 -6.94
CA ILE A 140 -1.82 7.79 -7.05
C ILE A 140 -0.99 8.25 -8.26
N GLY A 141 -1.63 8.55 -9.38
CA GLY A 141 -0.95 8.96 -10.62
C GLY A 141 -0.45 7.76 -11.42
N SER A 142 0.65 7.11 -11.03
CA SER A 142 1.20 5.97 -11.78
C SER A 142 1.60 4.80 -10.89
N LEU A 143 1.37 3.58 -11.36
CA LEU A 143 1.82 2.35 -10.70
C LEU A 143 2.62 1.48 -11.66
N ASN A 144 3.68 0.85 -11.12
CA ASN A 144 4.36 -0.27 -11.74
C ASN A 144 3.51 -1.53 -11.70
N TYR A 145 2.81 -1.73 -10.58
CA TYR A 145 2.01 -2.92 -10.34
C TYR A 145 0.75 -2.60 -9.55
N PHE A 146 -0.39 -3.09 -10.04
CA PHE A 146 -1.65 -3.08 -9.30
C PHE A 146 -2.28 -4.47 -9.30
N LEU A 147 -2.36 -5.08 -8.12
CA LEU A 147 -2.99 -6.38 -7.91
C LEU A 147 -4.27 -6.24 -7.09
N VAL A 148 -5.32 -6.94 -7.56
CA VAL A 148 -6.49 -7.30 -6.76
C VAL A 148 -6.58 -8.82 -6.76
N TYR A 149 -6.46 -9.44 -5.59
CA TYR A 149 -6.43 -10.89 -5.46
C TYR A 149 -7.55 -11.38 -4.54
N GLY A 150 -8.38 -12.30 -5.04
CA GLY A 150 -9.50 -12.86 -4.30
C GLY A 150 -10.63 -11.84 -4.01
N GLY A 151 -11.61 -12.27 -3.22
CA GLY A 151 -12.70 -11.40 -2.78
C GLY A 151 -13.71 -11.04 -3.87
N SER A 152 -14.32 -9.86 -3.76
CA SER A 152 -15.41 -9.44 -4.65
C SER A 152 -15.52 -7.92 -4.77
N LEU A 153 -15.98 -7.43 -5.92
CA LEU A 153 -16.35 -6.04 -6.14
C LEU A 153 -17.86 -5.89 -6.26
N ALA A 154 -18.45 -4.94 -5.52
CA ALA A 154 -19.87 -4.62 -5.65
C ALA A 154 -20.19 -3.81 -6.93
N THR A 155 -19.27 -2.96 -7.36
CA THR A 155 -19.37 -2.17 -8.60
C THR A 155 -18.00 -1.98 -9.23
N LEU A 156 -17.98 -1.73 -10.54
CA LEU A 156 -16.79 -1.33 -11.30
C LEU A 156 -17.24 -0.23 -12.27
N ALA A 157 -16.89 1.02 -11.98
CA ALA A 157 -17.21 2.13 -12.87
C ALA A 157 -16.37 2.06 -14.15
N ASN A 158 -16.90 2.57 -15.26
CA ASN A 158 -16.16 2.61 -16.53
C ASN A 158 -14.96 3.56 -16.49
N ASP A 159 -14.94 4.50 -15.56
CA ASP A 159 -13.90 5.50 -15.35
C ASP A 159 -13.17 5.29 -14.01
N ALA A 160 -13.24 4.07 -13.46
CA ALA A 160 -12.64 3.71 -12.18
C ALA A 160 -11.12 3.98 -12.13
N PHE A 161 -10.44 3.81 -13.27
CA PHE A 161 -9.00 3.98 -13.42
C PHE A 161 -8.60 5.33 -14.03
N THR A 162 -9.53 6.27 -14.22
CA THR A 162 -9.19 7.62 -14.70
C THR A 162 -8.20 8.29 -13.75
N GLY A 163 -7.09 8.80 -14.31
CA GLY A 163 -6.00 9.41 -13.55
C GLY A 163 -5.05 8.41 -12.88
N LEU A 164 -5.14 7.12 -13.22
CA LEU A 164 -4.18 6.09 -12.86
C LEU A 164 -3.56 5.47 -14.11
N ASP A 165 -2.25 5.65 -14.27
CA ASP A 165 -1.47 5.03 -15.34
C ASP A 165 -0.76 3.78 -14.82
N ILE A 166 -1.00 2.65 -15.48
CA ILE A 166 -0.27 1.41 -15.23
C ILE A 166 0.85 1.31 -16.26
N GLN A 167 2.09 1.48 -15.82
CA GLN A 167 3.24 1.58 -16.73
C GLN A 167 4.52 1.03 -16.10
N LYS A 168 5.49 0.65 -16.94
CA LYS A 168 6.81 0.24 -16.48
C LYS A 168 7.55 1.44 -15.90
N LEU A 169 7.73 1.45 -14.59
CA LEU A 169 8.48 2.52 -13.92
C LEU A 169 9.95 2.16 -13.89
N SER A 170 10.82 2.97 -14.49
CA SER A 170 12.28 2.78 -14.44
C SER A 170 12.88 3.02 -13.06
N SER A 171 12.09 3.56 -12.13
CA SER A 171 12.48 3.84 -10.73
C SER A 171 12.29 2.66 -9.78
N VAL A 172 11.84 1.49 -10.28
CA VAL A 172 11.75 0.25 -9.49
C VAL A 172 12.75 -0.80 -9.96
N PRO A 173 13.15 -1.76 -9.10
CA PRO A 173 14.06 -2.85 -9.48
C PRO A 173 13.51 -3.79 -10.57
N ASP A 174 12.20 -4.00 -10.59
CA ASP A 174 11.52 -4.93 -11.50
C ASP A 174 10.32 -4.24 -12.20
N PRO A 175 10.58 -3.55 -13.33
CA PRO A 175 9.53 -2.82 -14.05
C PRO A 175 8.57 -3.76 -14.81
N LYS A 176 7.30 -3.80 -14.40
CA LYS A 176 6.26 -4.68 -14.95
C LYS A 176 5.24 -3.92 -15.79
N GLY A 177 4.69 -2.83 -15.25
CA GLY A 177 3.55 -2.14 -15.85
C GLY A 177 2.33 -3.05 -15.95
N GLU A 178 1.93 -3.65 -14.83
CA GLU A 178 0.91 -4.70 -14.81
C GLU A 178 -0.27 -4.36 -13.91
N LEU A 179 -1.48 -4.60 -14.41
CA LEU A 179 -2.73 -4.62 -13.67
C LEU A 179 -3.28 -6.05 -13.69
N ALA A 180 -3.51 -6.62 -12.51
CA ALA A 180 -4.01 -7.98 -12.38
C ALA A 180 -5.21 -8.03 -11.42
N MET A 181 -6.30 -8.66 -11.87
CA MET A 181 -7.44 -9.01 -11.03
C MET A 181 -7.61 -10.54 -11.07
N ILE A 182 -7.19 -11.23 -10.02
CA ILE A 182 -7.06 -12.69 -10.00
C ILE A 182 -7.99 -13.28 -8.94
N GLY A 183 -8.88 -14.19 -9.32
CA GLY A 183 -9.81 -14.83 -8.40
C GLY A 183 -10.84 -13.87 -7.78
N VAL A 184 -11.05 -12.71 -8.42
CA VAL A 184 -11.96 -11.66 -7.96
C VAL A 184 -13.35 -11.88 -8.54
N THR A 185 -14.38 -11.89 -7.70
CA THR A 185 -15.77 -11.90 -8.17
C THR A 185 -16.16 -10.49 -8.62
N LEU A 186 -16.41 -10.32 -9.93
CA LEU A 186 -16.85 -9.07 -10.52
C LEU A 186 -18.37 -8.89 -10.39
N PRO A 187 -18.87 -7.64 -10.40
CA PRO A 187 -20.31 -7.36 -10.31
C PRO A 187 -21.11 -7.80 -11.54
N SER A 188 -20.41 -8.02 -12.66
CA SER A 188 -20.97 -8.48 -13.93
C SER A 188 -19.99 -9.42 -14.63
N THR A 189 -20.51 -10.24 -15.54
CA THR A 189 -19.70 -11.12 -16.40
C THR A 189 -19.03 -10.39 -17.57
N THR A 190 -19.32 -9.10 -17.74
CA THR A 190 -18.74 -8.22 -18.75
C THR A 190 -18.02 -7.06 -18.09
N LEU A 191 -16.89 -6.63 -18.65
CA LEU A 191 -16.24 -5.39 -18.23
C LEU A 191 -17.04 -4.18 -18.76
N PRO A 192 -17.14 -3.08 -17.99
CA PRO A 192 -17.74 -1.84 -18.47
C PRO A 192 -17.04 -1.33 -19.74
N GLN A 193 -17.82 -0.80 -20.67
CA GLN A 193 -17.27 -0.13 -21.85
C GLN A 193 -16.48 1.11 -21.43
N GLY A 194 -15.27 1.28 -21.97
CA GLY A 194 -14.40 2.41 -21.66
C GLY A 194 -13.52 2.21 -20.43
N LEU A 195 -13.62 1.06 -19.74
CA LEU A 195 -12.77 0.72 -18.60
C LEU A 195 -11.28 0.80 -18.93
N PHE A 196 -10.92 0.35 -20.13
CA PHE A 196 -9.58 0.47 -20.67
C PHE A 196 -9.63 1.36 -21.90
N VAL A 197 -8.93 2.49 -21.82
CA VAL A 197 -8.65 3.35 -22.96
C VAL A 197 -7.18 3.15 -23.29
N LEU A 198 -6.90 2.54 -24.45
CA LEU A 198 -5.55 2.43 -24.95
C LEU A 198 -5.18 3.77 -25.59
N THR A 199 -4.10 4.37 -25.12
CA THR A 199 -3.50 5.56 -25.73
C THR A 199 -2.24 5.14 -26.46
N ASP A 200 -2.07 5.67 -27.68
CA ASP A 200 -0.90 5.43 -28.54
C ASP A 200 0.39 6.08 -28.00
#